data_AF-A0A0N0AJA7-F1
#
_entry.id   AF-A0A0N0AJA7-F1
#
_cell.length_a   1.000
_cell.length_b   1.000
_cell.length_c   1.000
_cell.angle_alpha   90.00
_cell.angle_beta   90.00
_cell.angle_gamma   90.00
#
_symmetry.space_group_name_H-M   'P 1'
#
loop_
_entity.id
_entity.type
_entity.pdbx_description
1 polymer ?
#
loop_
_entity_poly.entity_id
_entity_poly.type
_entity_poly.pdbx_seq_one_letter_code
_entity_poly.pdbx_strand_id
1 'polypeptide(L)'
;MTKKITAPAGAHAHGAFNPFGDEPHTWFVDGVAYVADDSRLLAYFGRKGYTVDDDATPPSDYTARAAAMAGETTVHGAGDSQDAMEPTRRYTDYRNL
;
A
#
# COMPACT_ATOMS: atom_id res chain seq x y z
N MET A 1 -15.51 -1.94 9.35
CA MET A 1 -14.99 -0.58 9.62
C MET A 1 -13.96 -0.25 8.55
N THR A 2 -13.73 1.03 8.27
CA THR A 2 -12.67 1.46 7.34
C THR A 2 -11.41 1.78 8.12
N LYS A 3 -10.27 1.35 7.62
CA LYS A 3 -8.95 1.63 8.18
C LYS A 3 -8.21 2.57 7.26
N LYS A 4 -7.40 3.46 7.84
CA LYS A 4 -6.48 4.31 7.08
C LYS A 4 -5.07 3.78 7.25
N ILE A 5 -4.38 3.63 6.13
CA ILE A 5 -2.98 3.23 6.07
C ILE A 5 -2.19 4.42 5.56
N THR A 6 -1.23 4.90 6.34
CA THR A 6 -0.34 6.00 5.98
C THR A 6 1.07 5.46 5.73
N ALA A 7 1.61 5.74 4.56
CA ALA A 7 2.96 5.36 4.18
C ALA A 7 4.02 6.16 4.96
N PRO A 8 5.17 5.55 5.29
CA PRO A 8 6.26 6.27 5.94
C PRO A 8 6.82 7.36 5.04
N ALA A 9 7.36 8.43 5.65
CA ALA A 9 7.98 9.53 4.90
C ALA A 9 9.11 9.01 4.00
N GLY A 10 9.06 9.36 2.72
CA GLY A 10 10.02 8.88 1.70
C GLY A 10 9.63 7.59 0.99
N ALA A 11 8.53 6.93 1.36
CA ALA A 11 7.97 5.86 0.55
C ALA A 11 7.32 6.43 -0.73
N HIS A 12 7.64 5.86 -1.89
CA HIS A 12 6.92 6.14 -3.14
C HIS A 12 5.58 5.38 -3.15
N ALA A 13 4.69 5.72 -2.22
CA ALA A 13 3.36 5.14 -2.12
C ALA A 13 2.34 6.02 -2.86
N HIS A 14 2.31 5.89 -4.18
CA HIS A 14 1.26 6.46 -5.04
C HIS A 14 0.85 5.42 -6.07
N GLY A 15 -0.44 5.06 -6.12
CA GLY A 15 -0.96 4.05 -7.05
C GLY A 15 -1.30 2.69 -6.44
N ALA A 16 -1.35 1.67 -7.29
CA ALA A 16 -1.87 0.34 -6.95
C ALA A 16 -0.86 -0.51 -6.18
N PHE A 17 -1.31 -1.14 -5.11
CA PHE A 17 -0.50 -2.06 -4.32
C PHE A 17 -1.28 -3.35 -4.04
N ASN A 18 -0.73 -4.51 -4.41
CA ASN A 18 -1.36 -5.80 -4.16
C ASN A 18 -0.32 -6.81 -3.63
N PRO A 19 -0.25 -7.02 -2.30
CA PRO A 19 0.71 -7.94 -1.71
C PRO A 19 0.35 -9.42 -1.88
N PHE A 20 -0.90 -9.74 -2.25
CA PHE A 20 -1.42 -11.12 -2.26
C PHE A 20 -1.73 -11.64 -3.66
N GLY A 21 -1.92 -10.78 -4.66
CA GLY A 21 -2.10 -11.15 -6.07
C GLY A 21 -3.50 -11.67 -6.42
N ASP A 22 -4.19 -12.33 -5.47
CA ASP A 22 -5.58 -12.77 -5.61
C ASP A 22 -6.61 -11.73 -5.11
N GLU A 23 -6.15 -10.66 -4.47
CA GLU A 23 -7.00 -9.63 -3.88
C GLU A 23 -7.10 -8.35 -4.71
N PRO A 24 -8.14 -7.52 -4.50
CA PRO A 24 -8.20 -6.18 -5.09
C PRO A 24 -7.00 -5.31 -4.65
N HIS A 25 -6.56 -4.44 -5.56
CA HIS A 25 -5.47 -3.50 -5.28
C HIS A 25 -5.85 -2.49 -4.18
N THR A 26 -4.92 -2.25 -3.27
CA THR A 26 -4.91 -1.12 -2.35
C THR A 26 -4.35 0.11 -3.07
N TRP A 27 -5.14 1.19 -3.15
CA TRP A 27 -4.74 2.40 -3.85
C TRP A 27 -4.24 3.45 -2.87
N PHE A 28 -2.99 3.87 -3.00
CA PHE A 28 -2.43 4.97 -2.20
C PHE A 28 -2.59 6.29 -2.93
N VAL A 29 -3.36 7.20 -2.36
CA VAL A 29 -3.50 8.60 -2.78
C VAL A 29 -2.66 9.45 -1.84
N ASP A 30 -1.64 10.15 -2.37
CA ASP A 30 -0.72 10.98 -1.58
C ASP A 30 -0.14 10.24 -0.35
N GLY A 31 0.21 8.96 -0.50
CA GLY A 31 0.74 8.14 0.60
C GLY A 31 -0.31 7.63 1.59
N VAL A 32 -1.60 7.83 1.33
CA VAL A 32 -2.70 7.34 2.18
C VAL A 32 -3.61 6.38 1.40
N ALA A 33 -3.90 5.23 2.00
CA ALA A 33 -4.91 4.31 1.50
C ALA A 33 -6.02 4.12 2.54
N TYR A 34 -7.26 3.98 2.08
CA TYR A 34 -8.40 3.59 2.90
C TYR A 34 -8.87 2.22 2.46
N VAL A 35 -8.91 1.28 3.40
CA VAL A 35 -9.23 -0.13 3.14
C VAL A 35 -10.30 -0.63 4.09
N ALA A 36 -11.01 -1.67 3.67
CA ALA A 36 -11.83 -2.44 4.59
C ALA A 36 -10.95 -3.07 5.69
N ASP A 37 -11.56 -3.42 6.81
CA ASP A 37 -10.89 -4.10 7.93
C ASP A 37 -10.44 -5.52 7.54
N ASP A 38 -9.32 -5.62 6.81
CA ASP A 38 -8.68 -6.87 6.42
C ASP A 38 -7.44 -7.11 7.29
N SER A 39 -7.58 -8.01 8.25
CA SER A 39 -6.51 -8.34 9.20
C SER A 39 -5.17 -8.76 8.56
N ARG A 40 -5.19 -9.41 7.38
CA ARG A 40 -3.96 -9.86 6.71
C ARG A 40 -3.24 -8.68 6.07
N LEU A 41 -4.00 -7.82 5.41
CA LEU A 41 -3.51 -6.60 4.78
C LEU A 41 -2.95 -5.63 5.82
N LEU A 42 -3.67 -5.41 6.92
CA LEU A 42 -3.24 -4.56 8.02
C LEU A 42 -1.98 -5.10 8.70
N ALA A 43 -1.89 -6.41 8.93
CA ALA A 43 -0.68 -7.04 9.48
C ALA A 43 0.51 -6.96 8.52
N TYR A 44 0.28 -7.00 7.20
CA TYR A 44 1.34 -6.76 6.21
C TYR A 44 1.87 -5.32 6.31
N PHE A 45 0.99 -4.32 6.25
CA PHE A 45 1.39 -2.91 6.29
C PHE A 45 2.02 -2.52 7.63
N GLY A 46 1.48 -3.01 8.75
CA GLY A 46 2.10 -2.83 10.07
C GLY A 46 3.52 -3.41 10.14
N ARG A 47 3.77 -4.60 9.57
CA ARG A 47 5.12 -5.19 9.50
C ARG A 47 6.08 -4.42 8.60
N LYS A 48 5.58 -3.75 7.56
CA LYS A 48 6.37 -2.89 6.67
C LYS A 48 6.59 -1.48 7.21
N GLY A 49 6.07 -1.16 8.41
CA GLY A 49 6.28 0.12 9.08
C GLY A 49 5.33 1.24 8.62
N TYR A 50 4.20 0.89 8.00
CA TYR A 50 3.12 1.82 7.71
C TYR A 50 2.31 2.06 8.99
N THR A 51 1.79 3.29 9.13
CA THR A 51 0.87 3.61 10.23
C THR A 51 -0.53 3.14 9.85
N VAL A 52 -1.19 2.42 10.77
CA VAL A 52 -2.58 2.00 10.61
C VAL A 52 -3.41 2.74 11.65
N ASP A 53 -4.35 3.57 11.19
CA ASP A 53 -5.33 4.25 12.03
C ASP A 53 -6.68 3.52 11.96
N ASP A 54 -7.27 3.28 13.13
CA ASP A 54 -8.59 2.71 13.27
C ASP A 54 -9.69 3.75 13.01
N ASP A 55 -10.81 3.29 12.45
CA ASP A 55 -12.05 4.07 12.24
C ASP A 55 -11.84 5.38 11.48
N ALA A 56 -11.32 5.27 10.27
CA ALA A 56 -11.01 6.42 9.44
C ALA A 56 -12.06 6.64 8.35
N THR A 57 -12.55 7.87 8.25
CA THR A 57 -13.44 8.30 7.17
C THR A 57 -12.60 8.77 5.98
N PRO A 58 -12.75 8.16 4.79
CA PRO A 58 -12.09 8.65 3.59
C PRO A 58 -12.64 10.04 3.21
N PRO A 59 -11.78 10.97 2.76
CA PRO A 59 -12.21 12.20 2.11
C PRO A 59 -13.19 11.91 0.97
N SER A 60 -14.12 12.82 0.71
CA SER A 60 -15.18 12.63 -0.29
C SER A 60 -14.64 12.46 -1.72
N ASP A 61 -13.44 12.98 -2.00
CA ASP A 61 -12.75 12.89 -3.29
C ASP A 61 -11.86 11.66 -3.43
N TYR A 62 -11.54 10.94 -2.34
CA TYR A 62 -10.61 9.82 -2.34
C TYR A 62 -10.96 8.75 -3.37
N THR A 63 -12.22 8.33 -3.42
CA THR A 63 -12.67 7.29 -4.36
C THR A 63 -12.50 7.72 -5.82
N ALA A 64 -12.75 8.99 -6.14
CA ALA A 64 -12.55 9.51 -7.49
C ALA A 64 -11.07 9.57 -7.86
N ARG A 65 -10.20 9.95 -6.91
CA ARG A 65 -8.74 9.99 -7.11
C ARG A 65 -8.16 8.58 -7.26
N ALA A 66 -8.60 7.63 -6.45
CA ALA A 66 -8.23 6.22 -6.57
C ALA A 66 -8.66 5.62 -7.92
N ALA A 67 -9.89 5.93 -8.37
CA ALA A 67 -10.39 5.48 -9.67
C ALA A 67 -9.64 6.11 -10.84
N ALA A 68 -9.23 7.38 -10.75
CA ALA A 68 -8.40 8.02 -11.77
C ALA A 68 -7.04 7.33 -11.93
N MET A 69 -6.35 7.05 -10.82
CA MET A 69 -5.10 6.28 -10.84
C MET A 69 -5.28 4.86 -11.42
N ALA A 70 -6.40 4.20 -11.11
CA ALA A 70 -6.73 2.90 -11.68
C ALA A 70 -6.96 2.95 -13.19
N GLY A 71 -7.63 3.99 -13.68
CA GLY A 71 -7.81 4.26 -15.10
C GLY A 71 -6.48 4.50 -15.82
N GLU A 72 -5.59 5.33 -15.25
CA GLU A 72 -4.27 5.62 -15.81
C GLU A 72 -3.38 4.37 -15.88
N THR A 73 -3.39 3.54 -14.83
CA THR A 73 -2.64 2.25 -14.79
C THR A 73 -3.13 1.29 -15.87
N THR A 74 -4.41 1.32 -16.21
CA THR A 74 -5.00 0.46 -17.25
C THR A 74 -4.67 0.94 -18.67
N VAL A 75 -4.52 2.25 -18.87
CA VAL A 75 -4.27 2.86 -20.18
C VAL A 75 -2.79 2.85 -20.57
N HIS A 76 -1.87 2.97 -19.60
CA HIS A 76 -0.43 3.05 -19.87
C HIS A 76 0.34 1.71 -19.77
N GLY A 77 -0.36 0.61 -19.46
CA GLY A 77 0.28 -0.69 -19.23
C GLY A 77 0.95 -0.74 -17.85
N ALA A 78 0.87 -1.88 -17.18
CA ALA A 78 1.33 -2.11 -15.80
C ALA A 78 2.87 -2.10 -15.62
N GLY A 79 3.59 -1.26 -16.36
CA GLY A 79 5.06 -1.20 -16.38
C GLY A 79 5.69 -0.27 -15.35
N ASP A 80 4.96 0.71 -14.81
CA ASP A 80 5.54 1.79 -14.00
C ASP A 80 5.07 1.83 -12.52
N SER A 81 4.31 0.83 -12.06
CA SER A 81 3.81 0.76 -10.66
C SER A 81 4.54 -0.27 -9.80
N GLN A 82 5.83 -0.51 -10.07
CA GLN A 82 6.69 -1.35 -9.25
C GLN A 82 8.01 -0.62 -9.00
N ASP A 83 8.13 0.10 -7.88
CA ASP A 83 9.15 -0.14 -6.86
C ASP A 83 9.16 1.02 -5.83
N ALA A 84 9.08 0.68 -4.55
CA ALA A 84 9.93 1.31 -3.55
C ALA A 84 9.90 0.50 -2.24
N MET A 85 10.95 -0.31 -2.09
CA MET A 85 11.50 -0.82 -0.84
C MET A 85 10.72 -1.95 -0.14
N GLU A 86 10.90 -3.17 -0.65
CA GLU A 86 11.47 -4.13 0.29
C GLU A 86 12.87 -3.62 0.66
N PRO A 87 13.17 -3.29 1.94
CA PRO A 87 14.54 -3.50 2.36
C PRO A 87 14.77 -4.99 2.15
N THR A 88 15.50 -5.34 1.09
CA THR A 88 16.24 -6.59 1.06
C THR A 88 17.09 -6.52 2.32
N ARG A 89 16.57 -7.08 3.42
CA ARG A 89 17.41 -7.55 4.50
C ARG A 89 18.31 -8.54 3.80
N ARG A 90 19.48 -8.06 3.37
CA ARG A 90 20.66 -8.92 3.30
C ARG A 90 20.65 -9.62 4.64
N TYR A 91 20.32 -10.89 4.60
CA TYR A 91 20.39 -11.79 5.74
C TYR A 91 21.90 -11.93 6.01
N THR A 92 22.50 -10.89 6.59
CA THR A 92 23.85 -10.95 7.12
C THR A 92 23.70 -11.59 8.50
N ASP A 93 24.06 -12.87 8.51
CA ASP A 93 24.70 -13.59 9.60
C ASP A 93 23.87 -14.02 10.82
N TYR A 94 23.55 -15.31 10.86
CA TYR A 94 23.75 -16.15 12.05
C TYR A 94 24.13 -17.57 11.62
N ARG A 95 25.38 -17.77 11.17
CA ARG A 95 26.06 -19.08 11.27
C ARG A 95 27.57 -18.88 11.43
N ASN A 96 27.94 -18.40 12.61
CA ASN A 96 29.05 -19.02 13.33
C ASN A 96 28.44 -20.10 14.23
N LEU A 97 28.50 -21.35 13.79
CA LEU A 97 28.59 -22.59 14.57
C LEU A 97 28.92 -23.74 13.62
#